data_AF-A0A0M9G8I3-F1
#
_entry.id   AF-A0A0M9G8I3-F1
#
_cell.length_a   1.000
_cell.length_b   1.000
_cell.length_c   1.000
_cell.angle_alpha   90.00
_cell.angle_beta   90.00
_cell.angle_gamma   90.00
#
_symmetry.space_group_name_H-M   'P 1'
#
loop_
_entity.id
_entity.type
_entity.pdbx_description
1 polymer ?
#
loop_
_entity_poly.entity_id
_entity_poly.type
_entity_poly.pdbx_seq_one_letter_code
_entity_poly.pdbx_strand_id
1 'polypeptide(L)'
;MQRRWQSSGSGSGGVDPRMTENEFVSEDTTGLQSELVQELEGEGNLSMDAAMSQPLAKADLQTPTARIRLEKIERPPGRFDILTNSLVYRWLTTAAQARKVSGPMREWASELKYRTGVHVEVEPTFPDRLVVPETEGGYANADEVELTVYLFGSERGIFNCRQLMEAALDQDPAYVRLGVFRRKPGKTASVNSSGSASSSSGGGGVTINRNEDIEWLMLRRINRDLRPPDIPPISLKLPGKWTLLFEHYREAAVRTLWEETGITVDPNTVYPTACLNQSNPTFYWRVPVHYFVAEVPYEVEVLGPQVGLNTYMHHWDAQLLRQSPDPIDRAWAQLANPETGCAWMKVPMINELQRPLRGEDYMATRYTPPPYSGLNSVLGFAVPASEVAAAAGGAAGGADAEGAASTTAATEEVQEEKPTADATPTETPQSEPTPSS
;
A
#
# COMPACT_ATOMS: atom_id res chain seq x y z
N MET A 1 -36.96 -2.58 42.55
CA MET A 1 -37.90 -2.08 43.57
C MET A 1 -38.25 -0.63 43.25
N GLN A 2 -39.54 -0.33 43.18
CA GLN A 2 -40.14 0.96 42.82
C GLN A 2 -39.92 2.07 43.88
N ARG A 3 -39.91 3.33 43.42
CA ARG A 3 -40.72 4.51 43.87
C ARG A 3 -40.22 5.74 43.09
N ARG A 4 -40.96 6.33 42.12
CA ARG A 4 -42.17 7.18 42.20
C ARG A 4 -41.93 8.52 42.92
N TRP A 5 -41.99 9.63 42.16
CA TRP A 5 -42.52 10.97 42.54
C TRP A 5 -42.87 11.70 41.22
N GLN A 6 -44.12 11.66 40.77
CA GLN A 6 -45.19 12.67 40.92
C GLN A 6 -44.98 13.97 40.13
N SER A 7 -45.84 14.09 39.11
CA SER A 7 -46.20 15.28 38.34
C SER A 7 -47.17 16.16 39.14
N SER A 8 -47.06 17.48 38.97
CA SER A 8 -48.14 18.44 39.17
C SER A 8 -48.40 19.14 37.83
N GLY A 9 -49.61 19.01 37.32
CA GLY A 9 -50.09 19.70 36.12
C GLY A 9 -51.24 20.66 36.43
N SER A 10 -51.41 21.64 35.53
CA SER A 10 -52.65 22.37 35.22
C SER A 10 -52.39 23.05 33.87
N GLY A 11 -52.94 22.59 32.74
CA GLY A 11 -54.31 22.87 32.26
C GLY A 11 -54.33 24.27 31.60
N SER A 12 -54.69 24.52 30.34
CA SER A 12 -55.74 23.95 29.50
C SER A 12 -55.57 24.39 28.03
N GLY A 13 -56.02 23.58 27.08
CA GLY A 13 -56.24 23.97 25.69
C GLY A 13 -56.45 22.75 24.81
N GLY A 14 -57.71 22.39 24.57
CA GLY A 14 -58.11 21.12 23.95
C GLY A 14 -58.22 21.15 22.43
N VAL A 15 -58.26 19.91 21.91
CA VAL A 15 -58.83 19.40 20.66
C VAL A 15 -57.97 19.50 19.39
N ASP A 16 -57.34 18.34 19.10
CA ASP A 16 -56.93 17.70 17.85
C ASP A 16 -56.78 18.51 16.55
N PRO A 17 -55.63 18.33 15.88
CA PRO A 17 -55.57 18.21 14.44
C PRO A 17 -54.81 16.94 14.04
N ARG A 18 -55.53 15.82 13.90
CA ARG A 18 -55.24 14.87 12.81
C ARG A 18 -55.50 15.61 11.50
N MET A 19 -54.44 16.15 10.91
CA MET A 19 -54.28 16.64 9.53
C MET A 19 -53.34 17.85 9.60
N THR A 20 -52.05 17.63 9.37
CA THR A 20 -51.07 18.59 8.78
C THR A 20 -49.65 18.05 8.89
N GLU A 21 -49.37 16.91 8.22
CA GLU A 21 -48.00 16.54 7.80
C GLU A 21 -48.14 15.75 6.50
N ASN A 22 -48.55 16.42 5.42
CA ASN A 22 -48.58 15.84 4.08
C ASN A 22 -48.63 16.97 3.03
N GLU A 23 -47.78 17.98 3.17
CA GLU A 23 -47.68 19.05 2.19
C GLU A 23 -46.34 19.75 2.32
N PHE A 24 -45.25 19.09 1.90
CA PHE A 24 -44.04 19.74 1.36
C PHE A 24 -43.00 18.75 0.79
N VAL A 25 -43.45 17.68 0.11
CA VAL A 25 -42.58 16.85 -0.76
C VAL A 25 -43.43 16.32 -1.91
N SER A 26 -43.83 17.18 -2.84
CA SER A 26 -44.50 16.74 -4.07
C SER A 26 -44.45 17.85 -5.09
N GLU A 27 -43.32 18.02 -5.77
CA GLU A 27 -43.34 18.71 -7.07
C GLU A 27 -42.17 18.41 -8.03
N ASP A 28 -41.22 17.50 -7.70
CA ASP A 28 -40.06 17.28 -8.58
C ASP A 28 -39.68 15.79 -8.83
N THR A 29 -40.61 14.86 -8.64
CA THR A 29 -40.37 13.43 -8.94
C THR A 29 -40.90 12.99 -10.30
N THR A 30 -41.74 13.80 -10.95
CA THR A 30 -42.34 13.46 -12.25
C THR A 30 -41.39 13.70 -13.42
N GLY A 31 -40.56 14.76 -13.36
CA GLY A 31 -39.52 15.04 -14.36
C GLY A 31 -38.46 13.94 -14.41
N LEU A 32 -37.91 13.58 -13.24
CA LEU A 32 -36.90 12.52 -13.10
C LEU A 32 -37.41 11.12 -13.47
N GLN A 33 -38.69 10.82 -13.22
CA GLN A 33 -39.29 9.56 -13.67
C GLN A 33 -39.57 9.55 -15.18
N SER A 34 -39.88 10.70 -15.78
CA SER A 34 -40.11 10.79 -17.24
C SER A 34 -38.80 10.70 -18.04
N GLU A 35 -37.68 11.22 -17.52
CA GLU A 35 -36.36 11.02 -18.13
C GLU A 35 -35.89 9.57 -17.98
N LEU A 36 -36.12 8.93 -16.83
CA LEU A 36 -35.75 7.53 -16.61
C LEU A 36 -36.56 6.57 -17.51
N VAL A 37 -37.82 6.89 -17.80
CA VAL A 37 -38.68 6.12 -18.71
C VAL A 37 -38.31 6.39 -20.18
N GLN A 38 -37.90 7.61 -20.53
CA GLN A 38 -37.40 7.92 -21.88
C GLN A 38 -36.01 7.31 -22.17
N GLU A 39 -35.12 7.20 -21.18
CA GLU A 39 -33.86 6.46 -21.33
C GLU A 39 -34.09 4.94 -21.43
N LEU A 40 -35.06 4.39 -20.69
CA LEU A 40 -35.40 2.96 -20.80
C LEU A 40 -36.10 2.58 -22.11
N GLU A 41 -36.87 3.49 -22.71
CA GLU A 41 -37.57 3.23 -23.98
C GLU A 41 -36.75 3.65 -25.22
N GLY A 42 -35.71 4.48 -25.03
CA GLY A 42 -34.76 4.92 -26.06
C GLY A 42 -33.63 3.93 -26.37
N GLU A 43 -33.35 2.98 -25.48
CA GLU A 43 -32.43 1.88 -25.72
C GLU A 43 -33.11 0.75 -26.49
N GLY A 44 -33.22 0.94 -27.81
CA GLY A 44 -33.66 -0.09 -28.73
C GLY A 44 -32.85 -1.39 -28.61
N ASN A 45 -33.51 -2.43 -28.08
CA ASN A 45 -33.31 -3.84 -28.42
C ASN A 45 -31.88 -4.38 -28.49
N LEU A 46 -31.10 -4.25 -27.41
CA LEU A 46 -30.11 -5.28 -27.09
C LEU A 46 -30.80 -6.32 -26.20
N SER A 47 -31.49 -7.26 -26.83
CA SER A 47 -32.07 -8.42 -26.14
C SER A 47 -31.00 -9.10 -25.28
N MET A 48 -31.13 -9.03 -23.96
CA MET A 48 -30.29 -9.80 -23.03
C MET A 48 -30.37 -11.30 -23.33
N ASP A 49 -31.49 -11.77 -23.90
CA ASP A 49 -31.65 -13.14 -24.37
C ASP A 49 -30.74 -13.45 -25.57
N ALA A 50 -30.45 -12.48 -26.45
CA ALA A 50 -29.49 -12.66 -27.54
C ALA A 50 -28.03 -12.68 -27.07
N ALA A 51 -27.71 -11.97 -25.98
CA ALA A 51 -26.40 -12.02 -25.33
C ALA A 51 -26.18 -13.32 -24.54
N MET A 52 -27.25 -13.93 -24.00
CA MET A 52 -27.20 -15.23 -23.33
C MET A 52 -27.34 -16.43 -24.29
N SER A 53 -27.88 -16.23 -25.49
CA SER A 53 -28.13 -17.29 -26.48
C SER A 53 -27.14 -17.34 -27.63
N GLN A 54 -26.01 -16.62 -27.56
CA GLN A 54 -24.90 -16.98 -28.44
C GLN A 54 -24.40 -18.37 -28.03
N PRO A 55 -24.41 -19.37 -28.94
CA PRO A 55 -23.67 -20.59 -28.69
C PRO A 55 -22.23 -20.14 -28.48
N LEU A 56 -21.70 -20.36 -27.28
CA LEU A 56 -20.30 -20.12 -26.94
C LEU A 56 -19.50 -20.95 -27.95
N ALA A 57 -19.13 -20.36 -29.09
CA ALA A 57 -18.32 -20.99 -30.10
C ALA A 57 -17.04 -21.33 -29.37
N LYS A 58 -16.89 -22.61 -28.99
CA LYS A 58 -15.85 -23.20 -28.13
C LYS A 58 -14.85 -22.12 -27.75
N ALA A 59 -15.08 -21.43 -26.64
CA ALA A 59 -14.25 -20.32 -26.21
C ALA A 59 -12.82 -20.83 -26.21
N ASP A 60 -12.07 -20.50 -27.27
CA ASP A 60 -10.87 -21.27 -27.58
C ASP A 60 -9.80 -20.74 -26.64
N LEU A 61 -9.74 -21.35 -25.45
CA LEU A 61 -8.71 -21.10 -24.44
C LEU A 61 -7.30 -21.36 -25.02
N GLN A 62 -7.23 -21.97 -26.21
CA GLN A 62 -6.03 -22.17 -27.00
C GLN A 62 -5.94 -21.23 -28.21
N THR A 63 -6.39 -19.98 -28.07
CA THR A 63 -6.13 -18.95 -29.10
C THR A 63 -4.61 -18.87 -29.36
N PRO A 64 -4.11 -19.19 -30.57
CA PRO A 64 -2.66 -19.31 -30.83
C PRO A 64 -1.89 -18.00 -30.63
N THR A 65 -2.59 -16.88 -30.73
CA THR A 65 -2.07 -15.50 -30.64
C THR A 65 -2.06 -14.93 -29.22
N ALA A 66 -2.63 -15.64 -28.26
CA ALA A 66 -2.71 -15.16 -26.89
C ALA A 66 -1.36 -15.24 -26.17
N ARG A 67 -1.09 -14.23 -25.33
CA ARG A 67 0.15 -14.13 -24.55
C ARG A 67 0.15 -15.13 -23.42
N ILE A 68 -1.01 -15.36 -22.80
CA ILE A 68 -1.19 -16.36 -21.76
C ILE A 68 -1.69 -17.64 -22.40
N ARG A 69 -0.83 -18.67 -22.38
CA ARG A 69 -1.14 -20.02 -22.84
C ARG A 69 -1.53 -20.88 -21.64
N LEU A 70 -2.80 -21.28 -21.61
CA LEU A 70 -3.36 -22.11 -20.55
C LEU A 70 -3.39 -23.58 -21.00
N GLU A 71 -2.80 -24.45 -20.19
CA GLU A 71 -2.85 -25.90 -20.36
C GLU A 71 -3.90 -26.48 -19.43
N LYS A 72 -4.90 -27.16 -20.00
CA LYS A 72 -5.91 -27.84 -19.19
C LYS A 72 -5.28 -29.04 -18.47
N ILE A 73 -5.52 -29.14 -17.17
CA ILE A 73 -5.11 -30.30 -16.37
C ILE A 73 -6.35 -31.16 -16.11
N GLU A 74 -6.26 -32.45 -16.45
CA GLU A 74 -7.38 -33.39 -16.24
C GLU A 74 -7.67 -33.65 -14.77
N ARG A 75 -6.63 -33.69 -13.92
CA ARG A 75 -6.74 -33.90 -12.48
C ARG A 75 -5.81 -32.96 -11.71
N PRO A 76 -6.31 -32.18 -10.74
CA PRO A 76 -5.44 -31.32 -9.93
C PRO A 76 -4.34 -32.14 -9.26
N PRO A 77 -3.15 -31.55 -9.05
CA PRO A 77 -2.15 -32.12 -8.16
C PRO A 77 -2.75 -32.40 -6.78
N GLY A 78 -2.41 -33.55 -6.17
CA GLY A 78 -3.01 -33.99 -4.90
C GLY A 78 -2.82 -33.04 -3.71
N ARG A 79 -1.91 -32.07 -3.81
CA ARG A 79 -1.74 -30.99 -2.82
C ARG A 79 -2.86 -29.93 -2.85
N PHE A 80 -3.69 -29.92 -3.89
CA PHE A 80 -4.81 -28.98 -4.08
C PHE A 80 -6.19 -29.64 -3.93
N ASP A 81 -6.27 -30.75 -3.18
CA ASP A 81 -7.45 -31.63 -3.05
C ASP A 81 -8.72 -30.93 -2.49
N ILE A 82 -8.57 -29.73 -1.92
CA ILE A 82 -9.68 -28.93 -1.38
C ILE A 82 -10.50 -28.26 -2.51
N LEU A 83 -9.96 -28.17 -3.74
CA LEU A 83 -10.57 -27.48 -4.89
C LEU A 83 -11.16 -28.43 -5.94
N THR A 84 -11.45 -29.68 -5.55
CA THR A 84 -11.74 -30.85 -6.41
C THR A 84 -12.93 -30.76 -7.35
N ASN A 85 -13.86 -29.82 -7.14
CA ASN A 85 -15.05 -29.67 -7.99
C ASN A 85 -14.91 -28.63 -9.11
N SER A 86 -13.69 -28.15 -9.38
CA SER A 86 -13.42 -27.09 -10.37
C SER A 86 -12.55 -27.59 -11.52
N LEU A 87 -12.71 -26.96 -12.69
CA LEU A 87 -11.76 -27.16 -13.79
C LEU A 87 -10.43 -26.50 -13.41
N VAL A 88 -9.34 -27.14 -13.84
CA VAL A 88 -7.99 -26.69 -13.51
C VAL A 88 -7.20 -26.43 -14.79
N TYR A 89 -6.61 -25.24 -14.84
CA TYR A 89 -5.68 -24.86 -15.90
C TYR A 89 -4.37 -24.42 -15.29
N ARG A 90 -3.28 -24.65 -16.03
CA ARG A 90 -1.93 -24.27 -15.67
C ARG A 90 -1.39 -23.28 -16.67
N TRP A 91 -0.65 -22.30 -16.16
CA TRP A 91 0.18 -21.40 -16.93
C TRP A 91 1.61 -21.47 -16.41
N LEU A 92 2.53 -21.88 -17.29
CA LEU A 92 3.97 -21.85 -17.02
C LEU A 92 4.51 -20.49 -17.46
N THR A 93 5.17 -19.79 -16.55
CA THR A 93 5.67 -18.43 -16.78
C THR A 93 6.82 -18.09 -15.83
N THR A 94 7.23 -16.84 -15.80
CA THR A 94 8.21 -16.31 -14.84
C THR A 94 7.54 -15.41 -13.81
N ALA A 95 8.25 -15.16 -12.71
CA ALA A 95 7.81 -14.28 -11.65
C ALA A 95 7.53 -12.84 -12.13
N ALA A 96 8.25 -12.35 -13.15
CA ALA A 96 8.00 -11.05 -13.76
C ALA A 96 6.55 -10.88 -14.25
N GLN A 97 5.93 -11.96 -14.73
CA GLN A 97 4.54 -11.94 -15.21
C GLN A 97 3.57 -12.43 -14.13
N ALA A 98 3.91 -13.49 -13.41
CA ALA A 98 3.02 -14.08 -12.40
C ALA A 98 2.75 -13.14 -11.20
N ARG A 99 3.71 -12.29 -10.82
CA ARG A 99 3.46 -11.26 -9.80
C ARG A 99 2.42 -10.23 -10.24
N LYS A 100 2.28 -10.01 -11.56
CA LYS A 100 1.27 -9.14 -12.18
C LYS A 100 -0.15 -9.69 -12.19
N VAL A 101 -0.35 -10.94 -11.74
CA VAL A 101 -1.70 -11.53 -11.62
C VAL A 101 -2.00 -11.98 -10.19
N SER A 102 -0.98 -12.11 -9.35
CA SER A 102 -1.13 -12.39 -7.92
C SER A 102 -1.20 -11.11 -7.09
N GLY A 103 -0.32 -10.15 -7.37
CA GLY A 103 -0.20 -8.91 -6.61
C GLY A 103 0.59 -9.06 -5.30
N PRO A 104 0.97 -7.93 -4.66
CA PRO A 104 1.92 -7.85 -3.55
C PRO A 104 1.75 -8.83 -2.38
N MET A 105 0.50 -9.17 -2.01
CA MET A 105 0.06 -10.16 -1.01
C MET A 105 -1.24 -10.84 -1.46
N ARG A 106 -1.32 -11.27 -2.73
CA ARG A 106 -2.50 -11.91 -3.33
C ARG A 106 -3.71 -11.00 -3.49
N GLU A 107 -3.56 -9.67 -3.44
CA GLU A 107 -4.70 -8.76 -3.58
C GLU A 107 -5.27 -8.76 -4.99
N TRP A 108 -4.41 -8.80 -6.02
CA TRP A 108 -4.88 -8.94 -7.41
C TRP A 108 -5.45 -10.32 -7.69
N ALA A 109 -4.88 -11.39 -7.10
CA ALA A 109 -5.51 -12.71 -7.14
C ALA A 109 -6.90 -12.71 -6.48
N SER A 110 -7.07 -11.99 -5.37
CA SER A 110 -8.35 -11.84 -4.69
C SER A 110 -9.33 -11.01 -5.51
N GLU A 111 -8.85 -9.99 -6.22
CA GLU A 111 -9.65 -9.17 -7.13
C GLU A 111 -10.09 -9.95 -8.37
N LEU A 112 -9.21 -10.76 -8.97
CA LEU A 112 -9.56 -11.68 -10.05
C LEU A 112 -10.63 -12.67 -9.59
N LYS A 113 -10.50 -13.20 -8.38
CA LYS A 113 -11.52 -14.06 -7.76
C LYS A 113 -12.84 -13.34 -7.56
N TYR A 114 -12.82 -12.09 -7.09
CA TYR A 114 -14.02 -11.27 -6.95
C TYR A 114 -14.72 -11.04 -8.29
N ARG A 115 -13.96 -10.72 -9.35
CA ARG A 115 -14.50 -10.40 -10.68
C ARG A 115 -14.96 -11.63 -11.48
N THR A 116 -14.37 -12.80 -11.25
CA THR A 116 -14.56 -13.98 -12.13
C THR A 116 -14.93 -15.28 -11.42
N GLY A 117 -14.83 -15.32 -10.09
CA GLY A 117 -14.99 -16.53 -9.29
C GLY A 117 -13.81 -17.50 -9.34
N VAL A 118 -12.75 -17.19 -10.08
CA VAL A 118 -11.57 -18.07 -10.25
C VAL A 118 -10.59 -17.89 -9.10
N HIS A 119 -10.16 -19.01 -8.51
CA HIS A 119 -9.10 -19.02 -7.51
C HIS A 119 -7.73 -19.18 -8.18
N VAL A 120 -6.77 -18.34 -7.80
CA VAL A 120 -5.41 -18.33 -8.37
C VAL A 120 -4.41 -18.79 -7.31
N GLU A 121 -3.59 -19.79 -7.66
CA GLU A 121 -2.43 -20.22 -6.88
C GLU A 121 -1.15 -20.10 -7.69
N VAL A 122 -0.04 -19.78 -7.02
CA VAL A 122 1.27 -19.60 -7.63
C VAL A 122 2.31 -20.37 -6.82
N GLU A 123 3.09 -21.23 -7.48
CA GLU A 123 4.20 -21.96 -6.86
C GLU A 123 5.47 -21.86 -7.72
N PRO A 124 6.67 -21.91 -7.12
CA PRO A 124 7.90 -22.10 -7.87
C PRO A 124 7.87 -23.42 -8.64
N THR A 125 8.21 -23.37 -9.93
CA THR A 125 8.31 -24.58 -10.77
C THR A 125 9.50 -25.43 -10.33
N PHE A 126 10.62 -24.78 -9.97
CA PHE A 126 11.84 -25.41 -9.49
C PHE A 126 12.27 -24.80 -8.15
N PRO A 127 11.62 -25.15 -7.02
CA PRO A 127 11.91 -24.53 -5.73
C PRO A 127 13.36 -24.76 -5.27
N ASP A 128 13.98 -25.89 -5.65
CA ASP A 128 15.35 -26.22 -5.27
C ASP A 128 16.38 -25.23 -5.84
N ARG A 129 16.08 -24.53 -6.95
CA ARG A 129 16.97 -23.51 -7.53
C ARG A 129 17.00 -22.20 -6.74
N LEU A 130 16.03 -21.96 -5.84
CA LEU A 130 15.96 -20.74 -5.04
C LEU A 130 16.98 -20.69 -3.89
N VAL A 131 17.50 -21.86 -3.48
CA VAL A 131 18.48 -21.97 -2.38
C VAL A 131 19.92 -22.12 -2.89
N VAL A 132 20.10 -22.23 -4.21
CA VAL A 132 21.39 -22.43 -4.85
C VAL A 132 21.95 -21.08 -5.28
N PRO A 133 23.24 -20.77 -5.05
CA PRO A 133 23.87 -19.56 -5.56
C PRO A 133 23.84 -19.49 -7.09
N GLU A 134 23.83 -18.27 -7.65
CA GLU A 134 23.83 -18.06 -9.12
C GLU A 134 24.95 -18.84 -9.82
N THR A 135 26.16 -18.86 -9.24
CA THR A 135 27.35 -19.55 -9.77
C THR A 135 27.16 -21.07 -9.92
N GLU A 136 26.22 -21.66 -9.19
CA GLU A 136 25.92 -23.09 -9.17
C GLU A 136 24.61 -23.42 -9.93
N GLY A 137 24.03 -22.44 -10.64
CA GLY A 137 22.80 -22.61 -11.42
C GLY A 137 21.53 -22.08 -10.75
N GLY A 138 21.67 -21.32 -9.66
CA GLY A 138 20.60 -20.51 -9.08
C GLY A 138 20.07 -19.43 -10.04
N TYR A 139 19.00 -18.76 -9.64
CA TYR A 139 18.49 -17.60 -10.38
C TYR A 139 19.34 -16.36 -10.08
N ALA A 140 19.67 -15.57 -11.10
CA ALA A 140 20.36 -14.30 -10.92
C ALA A 140 19.39 -13.23 -10.37
N ASN A 141 18.17 -13.20 -10.89
CA ASN A 141 17.17 -12.19 -10.58
C ASN A 141 15.80 -12.78 -10.23
N ALA A 142 15.05 -12.06 -9.38
CA ALA A 142 13.67 -12.35 -9.04
C ALA A 142 12.76 -12.53 -10.25
N ASP A 143 13.00 -11.82 -11.34
CA ASP A 143 12.16 -11.82 -12.54
C ASP A 143 12.29 -13.09 -13.38
N GLU A 144 13.42 -13.80 -13.23
CA GLU A 144 13.75 -15.03 -13.95
C GLU A 144 13.21 -16.28 -13.28
N VAL A 145 12.77 -16.17 -12.01
CA VAL A 145 12.24 -17.31 -11.26
C VAL A 145 11.05 -17.91 -12.00
N GLU A 146 11.16 -19.18 -12.35
CA GLU A 146 10.12 -19.89 -13.10
C GLU A 146 8.99 -20.28 -12.14
N LEU A 147 7.78 -19.84 -12.46
CA LEU A 147 6.59 -20.06 -11.65
C LEU A 147 5.53 -20.82 -12.44
N THR A 148 4.79 -21.66 -11.72
CA THR A 148 3.59 -22.32 -12.21
C THR A 148 2.38 -21.66 -11.57
N VAL A 149 1.49 -21.10 -12.40
CA VAL A 149 0.24 -20.49 -11.98
C VAL A 149 -0.91 -21.46 -12.26
N TYR A 150 -1.73 -21.74 -11.25
CA TYR A 150 -2.93 -22.58 -11.37
C TYR A 150 -4.19 -21.73 -11.26
N LEU A 151 -5.16 -22.02 -12.12
CA LEU A 151 -6.47 -21.40 -12.15
C LEU A 151 -7.53 -22.47 -11.87
N PHE A 152 -8.34 -22.25 -10.84
CA PHE A 152 -9.41 -23.15 -10.41
C PHE A 152 -10.76 -22.45 -10.55
N GLY A 153 -11.63 -22.94 -11.44
CA GLY A 153 -12.93 -22.32 -11.65
C GLY A 153 -13.81 -22.99 -12.71
N SER A 154 -14.86 -22.29 -13.13
CA SER A 154 -15.69 -22.69 -14.27
C SER A 154 -15.02 -22.30 -15.59
N GLU A 155 -15.40 -22.94 -16.70
CA GLU A 155 -14.82 -22.67 -18.02
C GLU A 155 -15.00 -21.20 -18.43
N ARG A 156 -16.20 -20.64 -18.23
CA ARG A 156 -16.49 -19.21 -18.44
C ARG A 156 -15.67 -18.31 -17.52
N GLY A 157 -15.55 -18.69 -16.24
CA GLY A 157 -14.75 -17.95 -15.26
C GLY A 157 -13.29 -17.88 -15.68
N ILE A 158 -12.70 -19.00 -16.10
CA ILE A 158 -11.30 -19.10 -16.55
C ILE A 158 -11.08 -18.29 -17.82
N PHE A 159 -12.01 -18.33 -18.79
CA PHE A 159 -11.92 -17.50 -19.98
C PHE A 159 -11.88 -16.00 -19.65
N ASN A 160 -12.80 -15.53 -18.81
CA ASN A 160 -12.82 -14.12 -18.37
C ASN A 160 -11.58 -13.76 -17.53
N CYS A 161 -11.13 -14.66 -16.65
CA CYS A 161 -9.94 -14.48 -15.83
C CYS A 161 -8.69 -14.34 -16.69
N ARG A 162 -8.55 -15.16 -17.74
CA ARG A 162 -7.45 -15.06 -18.70
C ARG A 162 -7.40 -13.68 -19.36
N GLN A 163 -8.54 -13.16 -19.83
CA GLN A 163 -8.58 -11.83 -20.45
C GLN A 163 -8.16 -10.73 -19.48
N LEU A 164 -8.63 -10.79 -18.23
CA LEU A 164 -8.20 -9.85 -17.19
C LEU A 164 -6.71 -9.98 -16.86
N MET A 165 -6.19 -11.21 -16.78
CA MET A 165 -4.77 -11.46 -16.58
C MET A 165 -3.93 -10.91 -17.72
N GLU A 166 -4.35 -11.07 -18.99
CA GLU A 166 -3.65 -10.51 -20.14
C GLU A 166 -3.59 -8.98 -20.07
N ALA A 167 -4.70 -8.32 -19.71
CA ALA A 167 -4.72 -6.88 -19.49
C ALA A 167 -3.91 -6.43 -18.26
N ALA A 168 -3.78 -7.29 -17.24
CA ALA A 168 -2.95 -7.03 -16.07
C ALA A 168 -1.44 -7.10 -16.39
N LEU A 169 -1.03 -7.87 -17.41
CA LEU A 169 0.38 -7.93 -17.84
C LEU A 169 0.91 -6.61 -18.41
N ASP A 170 0.00 -5.78 -18.94
CA ASP A 170 0.31 -4.45 -19.47
C ASP A 170 0.33 -3.35 -18.39
N GLN A 171 -0.03 -3.73 -17.17
CA GLN A 171 0.07 -2.88 -16.00
C GLN A 171 1.28 -3.30 -15.15
N ASP A 172 1.52 -2.55 -14.09
CA ASP A 172 2.55 -2.83 -13.13
C ASP A 172 1.94 -2.68 -11.72
N PRO A 173 1.53 -3.78 -11.06
CA PRO A 173 1.02 -3.69 -9.69
C PRO A 173 2.11 -3.22 -8.77
N ALA A 174 1.74 -2.38 -7.82
CA ALA A 174 2.71 -1.87 -6.87
C ALA A 174 2.11 -1.61 -5.51
N TYR A 175 2.99 -1.59 -4.51
CA TYR A 175 2.68 -0.87 -3.29
C TYR A 175 2.79 0.63 -3.54
N VAL A 176 1.95 1.40 -2.85
CA VAL A 176 2.03 2.86 -2.85
C VAL A 176 2.21 3.36 -1.43
N ARG A 177 3.03 4.40 -1.25
CA ARG A 177 3.21 5.10 0.03
C ARG A 177 3.05 6.59 -0.18
N LEU A 178 2.12 7.20 0.55
CA LEU A 178 1.91 8.64 0.55
C LEU A 178 2.42 9.22 1.86
N GLY A 179 3.62 9.80 1.79
CA GLY A 179 4.24 10.48 2.91
C GLY A 179 3.57 11.82 3.17
N VAL A 180 2.64 11.82 4.13
CA VAL A 180 1.96 13.03 4.58
C VAL A 180 2.79 13.72 5.64
N PHE A 181 3.07 15.00 5.44
CA PHE A 181 3.81 15.82 6.39
C PHE A 181 3.10 17.15 6.69
N ARG A 182 3.41 17.73 7.84
CA ARG A 182 2.90 19.04 8.27
C ARG A 182 4.01 19.91 8.86
N ARG A 183 3.82 21.24 8.79
CA ARG A 183 4.72 22.22 9.44
C ARG A 183 4.16 22.64 10.80
N LYS A 184 5.02 22.68 11.82
CA LYS A 184 4.64 23.19 13.15
C LYS A 184 4.41 24.70 13.13
N PRO A 185 3.32 25.20 13.74
CA PRO A 185 3.16 26.61 14.03
C PRO A 185 4.19 27.06 15.07
N GLY A 186 4.77 28.25 14.90
CA GLY A 186 5.35 28.98 16.03
C GLY A 186 6.83 28.76 16.39
N LYS A 187 7.63 28.04 15.58
CA LYS A 187 9.12 28.17 15.64
C LYS A 187 9.69 29.18 14.64
N THR A 188 8.82 30.05 14.17
CA THR A 188 9.09 31.12 13.21
C THR A 188 9.35 32.48 13.88
N ALA A 189 9.50 32.52 15.21
CA ALA A 189 9.74 33.75 15.97
C ALA A 189 10.58 33.52 17.25
N SER A 190 11.85 33.15 17.10
CA SER A 190 12.87 33.56 18.07
C SER A 190 13.62 34.74 17.48
N VAL A 191 13.00 35.91 17.54
CA VAL A 191 13.74 37.17 17.50
C VAL A 191 14.66 37.12 18.71
N ASN A 192 15.97 37.01 18.47
CA ASN A 192 16.98 37.26 19.49
C ASN A 192 16.80 38.71 19.96
N SER A 193 15.93 38.94 20.94
CA SER A 193 15.90 40.17 21.74
C SER A 193 16.98 40.09 22.81
N SER A 194 18.23 40.03 22.37
CA SER A 194 19.36 40.40 23.21
C SER A 194 20.49 40.96 22.34
N GLY A 195 20.43 42.28 22.13
CA GLY A 195 21.60 43.12 21.93
C GLY A 195 22.26 43.11 20.55
N SER A 196 21.85 44.05 19.70
CA SER A 196 22.73 45.11 19.17
C SER A 196 22.15 45.64 17.86
N ALA A 197 21.83 46.93 17.85
CA ALA A 197 21.36 47.64 16.68
C ALA A 197 22.50 47.79 15.66
N SER A 198 22.29 47.26 14.46
CA SER A 198 22.88 47.81 13.25
C SER A 198 21.92 47.61 12.09
N SER A 199 21.43 48.74 11.59
CA SER A 199 20.59 48.89 10.42
C SER A 199 21.21 48.26 9.16
N SER A 200 20.53 47.28 8.58
CA SER A 200 20.51 47.09 7.14
C SER A 200 19.19 46.42 6.75
N SER A 201 18.56 46.99 5.73
CA SER A 201 17.36 46.48 5.08
C SER A 201 17.60 45.05 4.57
N GLY A 202 16.92 44.07 5.17
CA GLY A 202 16.93 42.69 4.71
C GLY A 202 15.68 41.98 5.21
N GLY A 203 14.86 41.48 4.28
CA GLY A 203 13.66 40.71 4.60
C GLY A 203 14.02 39.53 5.49
N GLY A 204 13.51 39.52 6.72
CA GLY A 204 13.74 38.46 7.69
C GLY A 204 13.13 37.15 7.22
N GLY A 205 13.92 36.36 6.50
CA GLY A 205 13.56 35.00 6.10
C GLY A 205 13.43 34.11 7.32
N VAL A 206 12.20 33.72 7.63
CA VAL A 206 11.89 32.66 8.59
C VAL A 206 12.67 31.41 8.21
N THR A 207 13.65 31.02 9.02
CA THR A 207 14.47 29.83 8.75
C THR A 207 13.81 28.62 9.39
N ILE A 208 13.24 27.72 8.58
CA ILE A 208 12.59 26.49 9.06
C ILE A 208 13.67 25.50 9.50
N ASN A 209 13.66 25.08 10.77
CA ASN A 209 14.48 23.96 11.23
C ASN A 209 13.78 22.65 10.85
N ARG A 210 14.14 22.12 9.69
CA ARG A 210 13.50 20.96 9.05
C ARG A 210 13.45 19.71 9.94
N ASN A 211 14.44 19.54 10.80
CA ASN A 211 14.53 18.40 11.72
C ASN A 211 13.60 18.53 12.94
N GLU A 212 13.06 19.72 13.19
CA GLU A 212 12.23 20.00 14.36
C GLU A 212 10.82 20.48 14.04
N ASP A 213 10.67 21.19 12.93
CA ASP A 213 9.47 21.91 12.53
C ASP A 213 8.60 21.13 11.55
N ILE A 214 9.08 19.98 11.07
CA ILE A 214 8.35 19.11 10.14
C ILE A 214 8.09 17.76 10.80
N GLU A 215 6.84 17.32 10.74
CA GLU A 215 6.40 16.02 11.23
C GLU A 215 5.73 15.22 10.12
N TRP A 216 5.92 13.91 10.15
CA TRP A 216 5.39 12.94 9.20
C TRP A 216 4.43 11.99 9.90
N LEU A 217 3.33 11.66 9.22
CA LEU A 217 2.33 10.75 9.75
C LEU A 217 2.79 9.31 9.63
N MET A 218 2.74 8.57 10.73
CA MET A 218 3.20 7.18 10.85
C MET A 218 2.08 6.30 11.43
N LEU A 219 2.04 5.04 10.98
CA LEU A 219 1.12 3.99 11.42
C LEU A 219 1.89 2.71 11.77
N ARG A 220 1.30 1.88 12.63
CA ARG A 220 1.79 0.52 12.91
C ARG A 220 0.76 -0.52 12.50
N ARG A 221 1.03 -1.23 11.40
CA ARG A 221 0.19 -2.30 10.86
C ARG A 221 0.56 -3.63 11.51
N ILE A 222 -0.42 -4.33 12.06
CA ILE A 222 -0.33 -5.70 12.54
C ILE A 222 -0.47 -6.63 11.32
N ASN A 223 0.59 -7.35 11.00
CA ASN A 223 0.60 -8.30 9.89
C ASN A 223 -0.04 -9.62 10.33
N ARG A 224 -0.65 -10.32 9.38
CA ARG A 224 -1.23 -11.65 9.60
C ARG A 224 -0.13 -12.67 9.92
N ASP A 225 -0.51 -13.75 10.61
CA ASP A 225 0.40 -14.86 10.93
C ASP A 225 0.93 -15.54 9.66
N LEU A 226 0.06 -15.71 8.65
CA LEU A 226 0.46 -16.15 7.32
C LEU A 226 1.07 -14.97 6.56
N ARG A 227 2.35 -14.72 6.82
CA ARG A 227 3.19 -13.72 6.14
C ARG A 227 4.51 -14.34 5.69
N PRO A 228 5.11 -13.83 4.62
CA PRO A 228 6.50 -14.13 4.29
C PRO A 228 7.46 -13.84 5.45
N PRO A 229 8.58 -14.59 5.56
CA PRO A 229 9.48 -14.53 6.71
C PRO A 229 10.19 -13.17 6.88
N ASP A 230 10.35 -12.42 5.79
CA ASP A 230 11.01 -11.11 5.72
C ASP A 230 10.12 -9.93 6.18
N ILE A 231 8.82 -10.14 6.30
CA ILE A 231 7.87 -9.12 6.77
C ILE A 231 7.70 -9.30 8.27
N PRO A 232 8.02 -8.34 9.17
CA PRO A 232 7.91 -8.54 10.63
C PRO A 232 6.45 -8.68 11.11
N PRO A 233 6.19 -9.09 12.37
CA PRO A 233 4.83 -9.14 12.93
C PRO A 233 4.09 -7.80 12.88
N ILE A 234 4.80 -6.70 13.16
CA ILE A 234 4.24 -5.34 13.14
C ILE A 234 5.14 -4.47 12.27
N SER A 235 4.55 -3.74 11.32
CA SER A 235 5.28 -2.83 10.44
C SER A 235 5.02 -1.38 10.81
N LEU A 236 6.07 -0.65 11.19
CA LEU A 236 6.06 0.81 11.25
C LEU A 236 6.17 1.36 9.82
N LYS A 237 5.16 2.09 9.35
CA LYS A 237 5.05 2.58 7.96
C LYS A 237 4.40 3.96 7.88
N LEU A 238 4.68 4.66 6.78
CA LEU A 238 3.88 5.79 6.33
C LEU A 238 2.59 5.28 5.66
N PRO A 239 1.54 6.11 5.54
CA PRO A 239 0.28 5.74 4.91
C PRO A 239 0.46 5.19 3.49
N GLY A 240 -0.42 4.26 3.11
CA GLY A 240 -0.54 3.74 1.76
C GLY A 240 -0.54 2.22 1.70
N LYS A 241 -1.29 1.68 0.74
CA LYS A 241 -1.46 0.23 0.53
C LYS A 241 -0.85 -0.19 -0.81
N TRP A 242 -1.69 -0.54 -1.78
CA TRP A 242 -1.37 -1.07 -3.09
C TRP A 242 -2.39 -0.56 -4.12
N THR A 243 -2.06 -0.70 -5.40
CA THR A 243 -2.94 -0.40 -6.53
C THR A 243 -3.96 -1.51 -6.77
N LEU A 244 -5.18 -1.18 -7.15
CA LEU A 244 -6.16 -2.12 -7.70
C LEU A 244 -5.91 -2.36 -9.19
N LEU A 245 -6.55 -3.37 -9.78
CA LEU A 245 -6.52 -3.57 -11.23
C LEU A 245 -7.08 -2.32 -11.93
N PHE A 246 -6.33 -1.81 -12.90
CA PHE A 246 -6.61 -0.62 -13.71
C PHE A 246 -6.55 0.71 -12.96
N GLU A 247 -6.00 0.73 -11.74
CA GLU A 247 -5.86 1.95 -10.93
C GLU A 247 -4.49 2.61 -11.12
N HIS A 248 -4.48 3.94 -11.28
CA HIS A 248 -3.24 4.69 -11.37
C HIS A 248 -2.55 4.86 -10.00
N TYR A 249 -1.21 4.98 -9.98
CA TYR A 249 -0.43 5.06 -8.74
C TYR A 249 -0.82 6.22 -7.84
N ARG A 250 -1.03 7.41 -8.40
CA ARG A 250 -1.42 8.59 -7.63
C ARG A 250 -2.82 8.45 -7.04
N GLU A 251 -3.75 7.89 -7.81
CA GLU A 251 -5.11 7.60 -7.36
C GLU A 251 -5.10 6.60 -6.21
N ALA A 252 -4.37 5.49 -6.36
CA ALA A 252 -4.17 4.50 -5.31
C ALA A 252 -3.55 5.12 -4.05
N ALA A 253 -2.54 5.99 -4.20
CA ALA A 253 -1.89 6.65 -3.07
C ALA A 253 -2.87 7.55 -2.29
N VAL A 254 -3.72 8.30 -2.98
CA VAL A 254 -4.75 9.17 -2.37
C VAL A 254 -5.85 8.34 -1.71
N ARG A 255 -6.42 7.35 -2.41
CA ARG A 255 -7.44 6.46 -1.85
C ARG A 255 -6.93 5.76 -0.59
N THR A 256 -5.74 5.18 -0.66
CA THR A 256 -5.20 4.36 0.44
C THR A 256 -4.71 5.20 1.62
N LEU A 257 -4.37 6.48 1.42
CA LEU A 257 -4.19 7.43 2.51
C LEU A 257 -5.50 7.60 3.30
N TRP A 258 -6.60 7.86 2.60
CA TRP A 258 -7.90 8.03 3.26
C TRP A 258 -8.30 6.76 4.00
N GLU A 259 -8.15 5.59 3.39
CA GLU A 259 -8.51 4.31 4.02
C GLU A 259 -7.74 4.04 5.33
N GLU A 260 -6.52 4.55 5.47
CA GLU A 260 -5.66 4.32 6.64
C GLU A 260 -5.70 5.45 7.66
N THR A 261 -6.15 6.64 7.30
CA THR A 261 -6.02 7.84 8.16
C THR A 261 -7.25 8.72 8.25
N GLY A 262 -8.20 8.57 7.31
CA GLY A 262 -9.34 9.47 7.11
C GLY A 262 -8.98 10.82 6.48
N ILE A 263 -7.71 11.06 6.14
CA ILE A 263 -7.27 12.32 5.53
C ILE A 263 -7.58 12.32 4.03
N THR A 264 -8.18 13.41 3.55
CA THR A 264 -8.36 13.70 2.13
C THR A 264 -7.35 14.74 1.68
N VAL A 265 -6.70 14.50 0.53
CA VAL A 265 -5.77 15.44 -0.10
C VAL A 265 -6.16 15.65 -1.56
N ASP A 266 -5.88 16.84 -2.10
CA ASP A 266 -6.02 17.11 -3.53
C ASP A 266 -4.95 16.33 -4.32
N PRO A 267 -5.32 15.49 -5.31
CA PRO A 267 -4.34 14.80 -6.16
C PRO A 267 -3.32 15.73 -6.82
N ASN A 268 -3.62 17.02 -7.04
CA ASN A 268 -2.67 17.97 -7.65
C ASN A 268 -1.54 18.40 -6.71
N THR A 269 -1.69 18.18 -5.40
CA THR A 269 -0.65 18.47 -4.39
C THR A 269 0.13 17.23 -3.98
N VAL A 270 -0.08 16.11 -4.69
CA VAL A 270 0.61 14.83 -4.46
C VAL A 270 1.72 14.64 -5.49
N TYR A 271 2.96 14.60 -5.02
CA TYR A 271 4.14 14.55 -5.87
C TYR A 271 4.85 13.19 -5.77
N PRO A 272 5.16 12.52 -6.91
CA PRO A 272 5.96 11.29 -6.90
C PRO A 272 7.40 11.60 -6.50
N THR A 273 8.02 10.72 -5.71
CA THR A 273 9.36 10.94 -5.16
C THR A 273 10.36 9.83 -5.48
N ALA A 274 9.96 8.56 -5.37
CA ALA A 274 10.85 7.44 -5.64
C ALA A 274 10.05 6.20 -6.10
N CYS A 275 10.74 5.28 -6.76
CA CYS A 275 10.29 3.91 -6.98
C CYS A 275 11.40 2.97 -6.53
N LEU A 276 11.13 2.12 -5.55
CA LEU A 276 12.09 1.11 -5.09
C LEU A 276 11.63 -0.27 -5.50
N ASN A 277 12.54 -1.04 -6.08
CA ASN A 277 12.31 -2.43 -6.47
C ASN A 277 13.44 -3.32 -5.92
N GLN A 278 13.11 -4.55 -5.53
CA GLN A 278 14.06 -5.51 -4.98
C GLN A 278 14.19 -6.69 -5.94
N SER A 279 15.43 -7.02 -6.32
CA SER A 279 15.74 -8.07 -7.31
C SER A 279 16.04 -9.44 -6.71
N ASN A 280 16.03 -9.59 -5.38
CA ASN A 280 16.41 -10.84 -4.71
C ASN A 280 15.49 -12.01 -5.13
N PRO A 281 16.04 -13.09 -5.73
CA PRO A 281 15.26 -14.24 -6.23
C PRO A 281 14.40 -14.94 -5.18
N THR A 282 14.87 -15.01 -3.93
CA THR A 282 14.13 -15.65 -2.84
C THR A 282 12.80 -14.95 -2.57
N PHE A 283 12.68 -13.66 -2.93
CA PHE A 283 11.48 -12.84 -2.73
C PHE A 283 10.79 -12.50 -4.06
N TYR A 284 10.69 -13.47 -4.98
CA TYR A 284 10.15 -13.32 -6.34
C TYR A 284 8.72 -12.76 -6.44
N TRP A 285 7.96 -12.76 -5.35
CA TRP A 285 6.61 -12.18 -5.27
C TRP A 285 6.60 -10.67 -5.01
N ARG A 286 7.74 -10.08 -4.62
CA ARG A 286 7.82 -8.65 -4.33
C ARG A 286 7.53 -7.84 -5.59
N VAL A 287 6.80 -6.76 -5.37
CA VAL A 287 6.46 -5.76 -6.38
C VAL A 287 7.12 -4.43 -6.06
N PRO A 288 7.24 -3.51 -7.03
CA PRO A 288 7.76 -2.17 -6.76
C PRO A 288 6.95 -1.43 -5.69
N VAL A 289 7.60 -0.47 -5.05
CA VAL A 289 6.95 0.48 -4.13
C VAL A 289 7.12 1.89 -4.69
N HIS A 290 6.00 2.51 -5.08
CA HIS A 290 5.97 3.92 -5.48
C HIS A 290 5.73 4.82 -4.27
N TYR A 291 6.59 5.81 -4.12
CA TYR A 291 6.55 6.78 -3.04
C TYR A 291 6.06 8.13 -3.56
N PHE A 292 5.26 8.78 -2.73
CA PHE A 292 4.68 10.09 -2.95
C PHE A 292 4.80 10.93 -1.68
N VAL A 293 4.67 12.24 -1.82
CA VAL A 293 4.57 13.18 -0.69
C VAL A 293 3.42 14.16 -0.88
N ALA A 294 2.84 14.58 0.23
CA ALA A 294 1.84 15.65 0.27
C ALA A 294 1.95 16.45 1.58
N GLU A 295 1.84 17.77 1.47
CA GLU A 295 1.73 18.66 2.62
C GLU A 295 0.27 18.74 3.08
N VAL A 296 0.05 18.71 4.39
CA VAL A 296 -1.27 18.93 5.00
C VAL A 296 -1.23 20.06 6.04
N PRO A 297 -2.36 20.74 6.29
CA PRO A 297 -2.45 21.72 7.37
C PRO A 297 -2.03 21.13 8.72
N TYR A 298 -1.47 21.96 9.60
CA TYR A 298 -1.01 21.47 10.90
C TYR A 298 -2.14 20.85 11.74
N GLU A 299 -3.30 21.50 11.72
CA GLU A 299 -4.50 21.10 12.46
C GLU A 299 -5.39 20.13 11.67
N VAL A 300 -4.83 19.40 10.70
CA VAL A 300 -5.60 18.38 9.98
C VAL A 300 -6.14 17.34 10.96
N GLU A 301 -7.42 17.03 10.84
CA GLU A 301 -8.05 15.98 11.63
C GLU A 301 -7.59 14.61 11.12
N VAL A 302 -7.07 13.79 12.03
CA VAL A 302 -6.65 12.40 11.73
C VAL A 302 -7.65 11.46 12.41
N LEU A 303 -8.46 10.79 11.61
CA LEU A 303 -9.51 9.89 12.10
C LEU A 303 -8.99 8.47 12.38
N GLY A 304 -7.80 8.13 11.87
CA GLY A 304 -7.26 6.77 11.92
C GLY A 304 -7.79 5.87 10.81
N PRO A 305 -7.55 4.55 10.88
CA PRO A 305 -7.96 3.61 9.83
C PRO A 305 -9.47 3.54 9.62
N GLN A 306 -9.91 3.89 8.42
CA GLN A 306 -11.31 3.78 7.98
C GLN A 306 -11.63 2.37 7.46
N VAL A 307 -10.62 1.66 6.96
CA VAL A 307 -10.74 0.28 6.46
C VAL A 307 -9.74 -0.62 7.17
N GLY A 308 -10.26 -1.64 7.86
CA GLY A 308 -9.45 -2.67 8.51
C GLY A 308 -8.84 -2.22 9.85
N LEU A 309 -9.61 -1.52 10.69
CA LEU A 309 -9.16 -1.01 12.00
C LEU A 309 -8.35 -2.03 12.82
N ASN A 310 -8.84 -3.28 12.92
CA ASN A 310 -8.20 -4.36 13.67
C ASN A 310 -6.84 -4.83 13.12
N THR A 311 -6.43 -4.33 11.95
CA THR A 311 -5.10 -4.59 11.37
C THR A 311 -4.08 -3.52 11.73
N TYR A 312 -4.45 -2.56 12.59
CA TYR A 312 -3.59 -1.49 13.08
C TYR A 312 -3.55 -1.47 14.61
N MET A 313 -2.42 -1.05 15.17
CA MET A 313 -2.31 -0.86 16.62
C MET A 313 -3.20 0.33 17.04
N HIS A 314 -4.15 0.06 17.93
CA HIS A 314 -5.06 1.03 18.55
C HIS A 314 -5.42 0.54 19.96
N HIS A 315 -5.88 1.44 20.83
CA HIS A 315 -6.26 1.22 22.23
C HIS A 315 -5.25 0.37 23.05
N TRP A 316 -3.95 0.60 22.88
CA TRP A 316 -2.92 -0.07 23.67
C TRP A 316 -2.78 0.55 25.07
N ASP A 317 -2.22 -0.22 26.01
CA ASP A 317 -1.78 0.32 27.30
C ASP A 317 -0.46 1.08 27.13
N ALA A 318 -0.52 2.41 27.26
CA ALA A 318 0.65 3.27 27.11
C ALA A 318 1.70 3.08 28.22
N GLN A 319 1.30 2.70 29.44
CA GLN A 319 2.26 2.48 30.54
C GLN A 319 3.03 1.19 30.31
N LEU A 320 2.34 0.14 29.87
CA LEU A 320 2.96 -1.13 29.50
C LEU A 320 3.90 -0.95 28.29
N LEU A 321 3.44 -0.29 27.23
CA LEU A 321 4.20 -0.16 25.99
C LEU A 321 5.47 0.70 26.17
N ARG A 322 5.46 1.68 27.07
CA ARG A 322 6.67 2.46 27.44
C ARG A 322 7.77 1.64 28.11
N GLN A 323 7.43 0.51 28.70
CA GLN A 323 8.38 -0.41 29.34
C GLN A 323 8.90 -1.47 28.38
N SER A 324 8.39 -1.52 27.14
CA SER A 324 8.84 -2.47 26.14
C SER A 324 10.36 -2.32 25.84
N PRO A 325 11.08 -3.43 25.65
CA PRO A 325 12.49 -3.39 25.24
C PRO A 325 12.67 -2.82 23.82
N ASP A 326 11.65 -2.84 22.97
CA ASP A 326 11.72 -2.30 21.60
C ASP A 326 11.68 -0.75 21.60
N PRO A 327 12.69 -0.06 21.04
CA PRO A 327 12.65 1.39 20.85
C PRO A 327 11.40 1.91 20.10
N ILE A 328 10.89 1.15 19.13
CA ILE A 328 9.69 1.53 18.36
C ILE A 328 8.48 1.59 19.28
N ASP A 329 8.30 0.60 20.16
CA ASP A 329 7.21 0.56 21.12
C ASP A 329 7.23 1.76 22.07
N ARG A 330 8.41 2.09 22.61
CA ARG A 330 8.57 3.23 23.52
C ARG A 330 8.25 4.56 22.82
N ALA A 331 8.77 4.76 21.60
CA ALA A 331 8.48 5.96 20.80
C ALA A 331 6.98 6.04 20.43
N TRP A 332 6.37 4.91 20.08
CA TRP A 332 4.95 4.81 19.79
C TRP A 332 4.09 5.20 20.99
N ALA A 333 4.40 4.68 22.17
CA ALA A 333 3.70 5.01 23.41
C ALA A 333 3.88 6.47 23.89
N GLN A 334 4.88 7.17 23.36
CA GLN A 334 5.13 8.58 23.64
C GLN A 334 4.39 9.52 22.69
N LEU A 335 4.31 9.17 21.40
CA LEU A 335 3.87 10.10 20.35
C LEU A 335 2.53 9.76 19.71
N ALA A 336 2.16 8.48 19.68
CA ALA A 336 0.97 8.03 18.97
C ALA A 336 -0.29 8.26 19.79
N ASN A 337 -1.38 8.59 19.10
CA ASN A 337 -2.70 8.63 19.73
C ASN A 337 -3.31 7.21 19.74
N PRO A 338 -3.63 6.64 20.92
CA PRO A 338 -4.19 5.30 21.02
C PRO A 338 -5.56 5.15 20.33
N GLU A 339 -6.34 6.22 20.22
CA GLU A 339 -7.66 6.17 19.60
C GLU A 339 -7.57 6.07 18.08
N THR A 340 -6.60 6.75 17.47
CA THR A 340 -6.47 6.80 16.00
C THR A 340 -5.42 5.83 15.46
N GLY A 341 -4.50 5.35 16.30
CA GLY A 341 -3.39 4.50 15.86
C GLY A 341 -2.37 5.20 14.97
N CYS A 342 -2.30 6.54 15.05
CA CYS A 342 -1.41 7.37 14.24
C CYS A 342 -0.47 8.20 15.12
N ALA A 343 0.73 8.48 14.60
CA ALA A 343 1.73 9.32 15.25
C ALA A 343 2.32 10.34 14.29
N TRP A 344 2.60 11.55 14.79
CA TRP A 344 3.42 12.54 14.08
C TRP A 344 4.88 12.40 14.54
N MET A 345 5.77 11.99 13.64
CA MET A 345 7.18 11.72 13.94
C MET A 345 8.11 12.58 13.11
N LYS A 346 9.28 12.93 13.67
CA LYS A 346 10.31 13.72 12.98
C LYS A 346 11.27 12.82 12.20
N VAL A 347 11.85 13.34 11.12
CA VAL A 347 12.79 12.61 10.26
C VAL A 347 13.96 11.96 11.03
N PRO A 348 14.67 12.65 11.95
CA PRO A 348 15.78 12.02 12.68
C PRO A 348 15.33 10.79 13.47
N MET A 349 14.15 10.85 14.09
CA MET A 349 13.58 9.72 14.83
C MET A 349 13.15 8.59 13.91
N ILE A 350 12.50 8.90 12.78
CA ILE A 350 12.10 7.87 11.82
C ILE A 350 13.34 7.14 11.27
N ASN A 351 14.39 7.87 10.91
CA ASN A 351 15.63 7.27 10.43
C ASN A 351 16.27 6.40 11.52
N GLU A 352 16.33 6.86 12.78
CA GLU A 352 16.86 6.08 13.89
C GLU A 352 16.07 4.78 14.13
N LEU A 353 14.74 4.85 14.15
CA LEU A 353 13.86 3.69 14.36
C LEU A 353 13.92 2.69 13.19
N GLN A 354 14.17 3.15 11.97
CA GLN A 354 14.23 2.31 10.77
C GLN A 354 15.64 1.77 10.48
N ARG A 355 16.70 2.41 11.02
CA ARG A 355 18.09 2.05 10.78
C ARG A 355 18.40 0.56 10.90
N PRO A 356 17.94 -0.17 11.95
CA PRO A 356 18.24 -1.59 12.09
C PRO A 356 17.67 -2.48 10.97
N LEU A 357 16.60 -2.05 10.29
CA LEU A 357 15.89 -2.85 9.28
C LEU A 357 16.03 -2.32 7.85
N ARG A 358 16.49 -1.07 7.69
CA ARG A 358 16.45 -0.34 6.42
C ARG A 358 17.73 0.43 6.11
N GLY A 359 18.70 0.48 7.02
CA GLY A 359 19.93 1.26 6.85
C GLY A 359 19.74 2.75 7.11
N GLU A 360 20.77 3.53 6.79
CA GLU A 360 20.75 4.99 6.97
C GLU A 360 19.82 5.69 5.95
N ASP A 361 19.52 6.96 6.20
CA ASP A 361 18.82 7.85 5.26
C ASP A 361 17.45 7.37 4.75
N TYR A 362 16.77 6.53 5.53
CA TYR A 362 15.46 5.94 5.19
C TYR A 362 14.47 6.92 4.53
N MET A 363 14.30 8.10 5.12
CA MET A 363 13.37 9.12 4.60
C MET A 363 13.87 9.79 3.32
N ALA A 364 15.16 10.09 3.21
CA ALA A 364 15.72 10.81 2.06
C ALA A 364 15.68 9.96 0.79
N THR A 365 15.99 8.66 0.88
CA THR A 365 15.91 7.72 -0.24
C THR A 365 14.50 7.60 -0.82
N ARG A 366 13.46 7.86 -0.01
CA ARG A 366 12.06 7.58 -0.36
C ARG A 366 11.22 8.82 -0.63
N TYR A 367 11.46 9.91 0.11
CA TYR A 367 10.55 11.05 0.18
C TYR A 367 11.23 12.39 -0.17
N THR A 368 12.36 12.35 -0.89
CA THR A 368 12.94 13.56 -1.50
C THR A 368 11.98 14.07 -2.59
N PRO A 369 11.42 15.27 -2.46
CA PRO A 369 10.43 15.76 -3.41
C PRO A 369 11.11 16.21 -4.72
N PRO A 370 10.39 16.14 -5.86
CA PRO A 370 10.95 16.58 -7.12
C PRO A 370 11.05 18.12 -7.16
N PRO A 371 12.01 18.71 -7.90
CA PRO A 371 12.24 20.17 -7.93
C PRO A 371 10.99 21.01 -8.26
N TYR A 372 10.15 20.53 -9.18
CA TYR A 372 8.94 21.24 -9.62
C TYR A 372 7.84 21.32 -8.56
N SER A 373 7.93 20.56 -7.47
CA SER A 373 6.95 20.60 -6.37
C SER A 373 7.06 21.86 -5.50
N GLY A 374 8.22 22.54 -5.53
CA GLY A 374 8.53 23.63 -4.60
C GLY A 374 8.77 23.17 -3.15
N LEU A 375 8.73 21.87 -2.86
CA LEU A 375 8.86 21.32 -1.50
C LEU A 375 10.31 21.05 -1.07
N ASN A 376 11.29 21.11 -1.98
CA ASN A 376 12.69 20.88 -1.66
C ASN A 376 13.26 21.89 -0.66
N SER A 377 12.87 23.16 -0.76
CA SER A 377 13.30 24.19 0.20
C SER A 377 12.75 23.93 1.61
N VAL A 378 11.59 23.27 1.68
CA VAL A 378 10.83 22.94 2.88
C VAL A 378 11.40 21.69 3.55
N LEU A 379 11.37 20.55 2.85
CA LEU A 379 11.77 19.25 3.37
C LEU A 379 13.29 19.11 3.46
N GLY A 380 14.02 19.72 2.51
CA GLY A 380 15.47 19.88 2.57
C GLY A 380 16.31 18.62 2.56
N PHE A 381 15.79 17.55 1.99
CA PHE A 381 16.62 16.42 1.60
C PHE A 381 17.63 16.87 0.54
N ALA A 382 18.86 16.36 0.61
CA ALA A 382 19.83 16.61 -0.43
C ALA A 382 19.39 15.90 -1.71
N VAL A 383 19.24 16.63 -2.81
CA VAL A 383 18.98 16.02 -4.12
C VAL A 383 20.20 15.17 -4.49
N PRO A 384 20.05 13.89 -4.87
CA PRO A 384 21.16 13.07 -5.34
C PRO A 384 21.85 13.76 -6.52
N ALA A 385 23.18 13.79 -6.52
CA ALA A 385 23.98 14.51 -7.50
C ALA A 385 23.70 14.09 -8.97
N SER A 386 23.14 12.89 -9.20
CA SER A 386 22.77 12.40 -10.53
C SER A 386 21.61 13.16 -11.18
N GLU A 387 20.68 13.70 -10.41
CA GLU A 387 19.51 14.43 -10.95
C GLU A 387 19.82 15.91 -11.22
N VAL A 388 20.76 16.49 -10.49
CA VAL A 388 21.24 17.87 -10.73
C VAL A 388 21.93 17.98 -12.09
N ALA A 389 22.61 16.91 -12.53
CA ALA A 389 23.22 16.84 -13.86
C ALA A 389 22.19 16.69 -14.99
N ALA A 390 21.10 15.93 -14.76
CA ALA A 390 20.02 15.75 -15.73
C ALA A 390 19.20 17.05 -15.93
N ALA A 391 18.96 17.81 -14.86
CA ALA A 391 18.26 19.09 -14.94
C ALA A 391 19.09 20.21 -15.63
N ALA A 392 20.42 20.16 -15.53
CA ALA A 392 21.31 21.13 -16.19
C ALA A 392 21.50 20.87 -17.70
N GLY A 393 21.26 19.64 -18.17
CA GLY A 393 21.40 19.26 -19.59
C GLY A 393 20.18 19.54 -20.47
N GLY A 394 19.02 19.87 -19.90
CA GLY A 394 17.75 20.03 -20.63
C GLY A 394 17.47 21.42 -21.22
N ALA A 395 18.36 22.39 -21.03
CA ALA A 395 18.16 23.77 -21.48
C ALA A 395 18.71 24.05 -22.89
N ALA A 396 18.44 23.17 -23.86
CA ALA A 396 18.63 23.47 -25.29
C ALA A 396 17.82 22.50 -26.17
N GLY A 397 16.63 22.94 -26.61
CA GLY A 397 15.88 22.29 -27.69
C GLY A 397 14.41 22.08 -27.37
N GLY A 398 13.55 22.92 -27.95
CA GLY A 398 12.10 22.77 -27.90
C GLY A 398 11.52 22.03 -29.11
N ALA A 399 10.27 21.61 -28.90
CA ALA A 399 9.23 21.14 -29.84
C ALA A 399 9.14 19.63 -30.17
N ASP A 400 8.01 19.07 -29.74
CA ASP A 400 7.24 17.93 -30.24
C ASP A 400 7.81 16.50 -30.11
N ALA A 401 7.42 15.81 -29.03
CA ALA A 401 6.81 14.46 -29.06
C ALA A 401 6.48 13.98 -27.64
N GLU A 402 5.20 13.81 -27.33
CA GLU A 402 4.72 13.00 -26.20
C GLU A 402 5.17 11.55 -26.41
N GLY A 403 6.11 11.08 -25.58
CA GLY A 403 6.60 9.71 -25.64
C GLY A 403 7.54 9.39 -24.49
N ALA A 404 7.05 8.55 -23.57
CA ALA A 404 7.81 7.75 -22.60
C ALA A 404 8.94 8.47 -21.84
N ALA A 405 8.60 9.07 -20.69
CA ALA A 405 9.59 9.42 -19.68
C ALA A 405 10.17 8.14 -19.04
N SER A 406 11.29 7.68 -19.60
CA SER A 406 12.15 6.64 -19.05
C SER A 406 12.58 7.03 -17.64
N THR A 407 12.04 6.33 -16.64
CA THR A 407 12.43 6.45 -15.24
C THR A 407 13.55 5.45 -14.98
N THR A 408 14.74 5.95 -14.68
CA THR A 408 15.90 5.13 -14.30
C THR A 408 15.60 4.34 -13.03
N ALA A 409 15.55 3.01 -13.18
CA ALA A 409 15.56 2.07 -12.06
C ALA A 409 16.93 2.13 -11.37
N ALA A 410 16.98 2.61 -10.14
CA ALA A 410 18.14 2.44 -9.27
C ALA A 410 18.01 1.07 -8.59
N THR A 411 18.81 0.10 -9.03
CA THR A 411 19.03 -1.17 -8.34
C THR A 411 20.11 -0.93 -7.29
N GLU A 412 19.76 -0.95 -6.01
CA GLU A 412 20.75 -0.92 -4.92
C GLU A 412 20.79 -2.31 -4.27
N GLU A 413 21.92 -2.99 -4.44
CA GLU A 413 22.25 -4.24 -3.75
C GLU A 413 22.60 -3.93 -2.29
N VAL A 414 21.83 -4.51 -1.36
CA VAL A 414 22.17 -4.48 0.06
C VAL A 414 23.23 -5.55 0.31
N GLN A 415 24.48 -5.13 0.52
CA GLN A 415 25.53 -6.00 1.07
C GLN A 415 25.27 -6.23 2.56
N GLU A 416 25.08 -7.49 2.96
CA GLU A 416 24.95 -7.90 4.36
C GLU A 416 26.29 -8.48 4.84
N GLU A 417 26.90 -7.84 5.84
CA GLU A 417 28.11 -8.33 6.52
C GLU A 417 27.77 -9.55 7.39
N LYS A 418 28.60 -10.58 7.25
CA LYS A 418 28.54 -11.87 7.95
C LYS A 418 28.94 -11.71 9.43
N PRO A 419 28.20 -12.26 10.41
CA PRO A 419 28.68 -12.28 11.78
C PRO A 419 29.73 -13.40 11.95
N THR A 420 30.90 -13.01 12.43
CA THR A 420 31.98 -13.86 12.89
C THR A 420 31.51 -14.69 14.10
N ALA A 421 31.57 -16.02 13.97
CA ALA A 421 31.36 -16.93 15.09
C ALA A 421 32.62 -16.90 15.98
N ASP A 422 32.45 -16.54 17.25
CA ASP A 422 33.50 -16.71 18.26
C ASP A 422 33.06 -17.67 19.37
N ALA A 423 34.06 -18.35 19.92
CA ALA A 423 34.01 -19.63 20.61
C ALA A 423 33.14 -19.70 21.88
N THR A 424 32.45 -20.83 22.02
CA THR A 424 31.94 -21.41 23.29
C THR A 424 33.05 -21.60 24.35
N PRO A 425 32.78 -21.38 25.65
CA PRO A 425 33.53 -22.00 26.73
C PRO A 425 32.87 -23.32 27.15
N THR A 426 33.63 -24.41 27.13
CA THR A 426 33.21 -25.73 27.60
C THR A 426 33.43 -25.84 29.10
N GLU A 427 32.34 -25.91 29.88
CA GLU A 427 32.36 -26.39 31.27
C GLU A 427 32.37 -27.93 31.28
N THR A 428 33.38 -28.51 31.92
CA THR A 428 33.42 -29.91 32.37
C THR A 428 32.56 -30.11 33.61
N PRO A 429 31.89 -31.27 33.74
CA PRO A 429 31.76 -31.91 35.04
C PRO A 429 32.35 -33.33 35.07
N GLN A 430 32.97 -33.60 36.21
CA GLN A 430 33.64 -34.82 36.64
C GLN A 430 32.68 -36.01 36.82
N SER A 431 33.08 -37.14 36.20
CA SER A 431 33.15 -38.53 36.67
C SER A 431 32.19 -39.09 37.72
N GLU A 432 31.63 -40.28 37.44
CA GLU A 432 31.75 -41.49 38.29
C GLU A 432 31.31 -42.78 37.55
N PRO A 433 31.53 -44.02 38.07
CA PRO A 433 32.40 -45.01 37.42
C PRO A 433 31.69 -46.25 36.86
N THR A 434 32.37 -46.99 35.98
CA THR A 434 31.98 -48.30 35.47
C THR A 434 32.27 -49.43 36.46
N PRO A 435 31.45 -50.51 36.48
CA PRO A 435 31.73 -51.68 37.30
C PRO A 435 32.70 -52.65 36.59
N SER A 436 33.60 -53.16 37.42
CA SER A 436 34.45 -54.36 37.33
C SER A 436 34.30 -55.30 36.12
N SER A 437 35.43 -55.58 35.50
CA SER A 437 36.06 -56.91 35.58
C SER A 437 37.54 -56.75 35.90
#